data_AF-A0A4Q2Z2B4-F1
#
_entry.id   AF-A0A4Q2Z2B4-F1
#
_cell.length_a   1.000
_cell.length_b   1.000
_cell.length_c   1.000
_cell.angle_alpha   90.00
_cell.angle_beta   90.00
_cell.angle_gamma   90.00
#
_symmetry.space_group_name_H-M   'P 1'
#
loop_
_entity.id
_entity.type
_entity.pdbx_description
1 polymer ?
#
loop_
_entity_poly.entity_id
_entity_poly.type
_entity_poly.pdbx_seq_one_letter_code
_entity_poly.pdbx_strand_id
1 'polypeptide(L)'
;MARLSVWHSGAKSNDYNFTDRIISGHMFASGTAVYVHKYVGPHDQTDQTKTVDGQKAILDERSIQDVLFLENRDRKYDPNVFELRGCYNVADNDFDMKQFGLFLTSDTIFIEFHLNDMIAILGRKLMSGDVLELPHQRDDTLLDPNAPAINKFYVITDANRASSGYSANWWPHIWRIKCEPMKASQEYTDILESQAQNPFLMDQGKIGDLIAPRAMELGINQSVVDNAIAQVMQRNFETRQFYVVPGEGGADGLQNPWIYAGDGCPPNGIEAASGRIWPAKADEGDYFLHLGYDPHALFQ
;
A
#
# COMPACT_ATOMS: atom_id res chain seq x y z
N MET A 1 -9.21 -27.97 59.72
CA MET A 1 -8.29 -27.92 58.57
C MET A 1 -8.25 -26.51 58.05
N ALA A 2 -7.07 -25.89 57.95
CA ALA A 2 -6.96 -24.63 57.21
C ALA A 2 -7.29 -24.91 55.75
N ARG A 3 -8.34 -24.28 55.22
CA ARG A 3 -8.67 -24.38 53.79
C ARG A 3 -7.65 -23.54 53.04
N LEU A 4 -6.67 -24.19 52.42
CA LEU A 4 -5.80 -23.55 51.43
C LEU A 4 -6.71 -23.14 50.25
N SER A 5 -7.05 -21.86 50.19
CA SER A 5 -7.71 -21.28 49.02
C SER A 5 -6.64 -20.87 48.04
N VAL A 6 -6.69 -21.43 46.82
CA VAL A 6 -5.84 -21.03 45.70
C VAL A 6 -6.19 -19.60 45.23
N TRP A 7 -7.43 -19.17 45.48
CA TRP A 7 -7.88 -17.81 45.22
C TRP A 7 -7.55 -16.88 46.39
N HIS A 8 -6.72 -15.86 46.12
CA HIS A 8 -6.33 -14.83 47.08
C HIS A 8 -6.87 -13.45 46.69
N SER A 9 -8.20 -13.29 46.70
CA SER A 9 -8.93 -12.01 46.60
C SER A 9 -8.38 -11.02 45.56
N GLY A 10 -8.03 -11.50 44.36
CA GLY A 10 -7.57 -10.65 43.26
C GLY A 10 -6.06 -10.38 43.20
N ALA A 11 -5.25 -10.94 44.10
CA ALA A 11 -3.79 -10.83 44.02
C ALA A 11 -3.18 -11.93 43.13
N LYS A 12 -2.17 -11.55 42.32
CA LYS A 12 -1.31 -12.49 41.61
C LYS A 12 -0.30 -13.10 42.59
N SER A 13 -0.62 -14.26 43.13
CA SER A 13 0.23 -15.01 44.08
C SER A 13 1.32 -15.81 43.36
N ASN A 14 2.13 -16.55 44.13
CA ASN A 14 3.17 -17.43 43.59
C ASN A 14 2.63 -18.47 42.58
N ASP A 15 1.37 -18.89 42.70
CA ASP A 15 0.75 -19.85 41.78
C ASP A 15 0.58 -19.27 40.37
N TYR A 16 0.27 -17.97 40.27
CA TYR A 16 0.24 -17.24 39.00
C TYR A 16 1.64 -17.26 38.38
N ASN A 17 2.66 -16.86 39.13
CA ASN A 17 4.04 -16.78 38.62
C ASN A 17 4.60 -18.16 38.22
N PHE A 18 4.21 -19.23 38.94
CA PHE A 18 4.58 -20.59 38.59
C PHE A 18 3.98 -21.02 37.25
N THR A 19 2.67 -20.82 37.08
CA THR A 19 1.97 -21.17 35.83
C THR A 19 2.51 -20.34 34.66
N ASP A 20 2.70 -19.04 34.89
CA ASP A 20 3.25 -18.10 33.91
C ASP A 20 4.64 -18.52 33.42
N ARG A 21 5.53 -18.91 34.34
CA ARG A 21 6.88 -19.39 33.99
C ARG A 21 6.85 -20.66 33.15
N ILE A 22 5.94 -21.59 33.44
CA ILE A 22 5.79 -22.82 32.65
C ILE A 22 5.31 -22.50 31.24
N ILE A 23 4.30 -21.62 31.11
CA ILE A 23 3.77 -21.20 29.82
C ILE A 23 4.83 -20.45 29.02
N SER A 24 5.55 -19.51 29.64
CA SER A 24 6.69 -18.82 29.03
C SER A 24 7.73 -19.81 28.51
N GLY A 25 8.13 -20.80 29.32
CA GLY A 25 9.07 -21.84 28.91
C GLY A 25 8.57 -22.67 27.74
N HIS A 26 7.29 -23.05 27.73
CA HIS A 26 6.68 -23.77 26.62
C HIS A 26 6.67 -22.93 25.33
N MET A 27 6.24 -21.67 25.40
CA MET A 27 6.23 -20.75 24.26
C MET A 27 7.64 -20.48 23.73
N PHE A 28 8.63 -20.36 24.62
CA PHE A 28 10.01 -20.17 24.22
C PHE A 28 10.60 -21.41 23.52
N ALA A 29 10.27 -22.62 23.99
CA ALA A 29 10.80 -23.86 23.43
C ALA A 29 10.08 -24.31 22.14
N SER A 30 8.78 -24.07 22.03
CA SER A 30 7.95 -24.54 20.90
C SER A 30 7.54 -23.45 19.91
N GLY A 31 7.56 -22.19 20.33
CA GLY A 31 7.09 -21.06 19.54
C GLY A 31 8.03 -20.72 18.38
N THR A 32 7.44 -20.38 17.24
CA THR A 32 8.16 -19.85 16.09
C THR A 32 8.61 -18.41 16.36
N ALA A 33 9.75 -18.01 15.79
CA ALA A 33 10.16 -16.61 15.79
C ALA A 33 9.17 -15.79 14.96
N VAL A 34 8.66 -14.71 15.55
CA VAL A 34 7.81 -13.72 14.87
C VAL A 34 8.47 -12.36 15.07
N TYR A 35 8.75 -11.69 13.96
CA TYR A 35 9.28 -10.34 13.98
C TYR A 35 8.12 -9.34 13.99
N VAL A 36 8.19 -8.37 14.89
CA VAL A 36 7.12 -7.41 15.14
C VAL A 36 7.61 -6.01 14.79
N HIS A 37 6.90 -5.41 13.85
CA HIS A 37 6.97 -4.01 13.49
C HIS A 37 5.95 -3.24 14.35
N LYS A 38 6.44 -2.59 15.41
CA LYS A 38 5.62 -1.92 16.41
C LYS A 38 5.04 -0.62 15.86
N TYR A 39 3.72 -0.48 15.85
CA TYR A 39 3.05 0.76 15.49
C TYR A 39 3.21 1.81 16.62
N VAL A 40 3.62 3.03 16.27
CA VAL A 40 3.88 4.12 17.23
C VAL A 40 2.83 5.22 17.15
N GLY A 41 2.17 5.40 16.00
CA GLY A 41 1.18 6.44 15.79
C GLY A 41 1.13 6.88 14.33
N PRO A 42 0.28 7.85 13.96
CA PRO A 42 0.29 8.42 12.63
C PRO A 42 1.45 9.41 12.44
N HIS A 43 1.90 9.59 11.22
CA HIS A 43 2.80 10.69 10.86
C HIS A 43 2.10 12.04 11.01
N ASP A 44 2.86 13.05 11.43
CA ASP A 44 2.35 14.41 11.62
C ASP A 44 2.02 15.04 10.26
N GLN A 45 0.73 15.25 10.00
CA GLN A 45 0.22 15.91 8.81
C GLN A 45 0.15 17.43 8.94
N THR A 46 0.58 18.01 10.07
CA THR A 46 0.55 19.45 10.21
C THR A 46 1.47 20.10 9.18
N ASP A 47 0.84 20.79 8.23
CA ASP A 47 1.44 21.94 7.56
C ASP A 47 2.05 22.80 8.67
N GLN A 48 3.36 23.06 8.62
CA GLN A 48 4.10 23.73 9.71
C GLN A 48 3.50 25.11 10.09
N THR A 49 2.53 25.59 9.30
CA THR A 49 1.83 26.87 9.42
C THR A 49 0.42 26.79 10.03
N LYS A 50 -0.16 25.61 10.29
CA LYS A 50 -1.54 25.48 10.80
C LYS A 50 -1.64 24.77 12.15
N THR A 51 -1.17 25.45 13.20
CA THR A 51 -1.56 25.15 14.58
C THR A 51 -2.70 26.08 14.98
N VAL A 52 -3.86 25.53 15.34
CA VAL A 52 -5.00 26.34 15.82
C VAL A 52 -4.69 26.99 17.18
N ASP A 53 -3.75 26.43 17.97
CA ASP A 53 -3.38 26.92 19.32
C ASP A 53 -1.87 26.88 19.64
N GLY A 54 -0.99 26.84 18.64
CA GLY A 54 0.48 26.89 18.84
C GLY A 54 1.13 25.69 19.54
N GLN A 55 0.37 24.68 20.00
CA GLN A 55 0.90 23.43 20.53
C GLN A 55 0.79 22.32 19.48
N LYS A 56 1.92 21.66 19.17
CA LYS A 56 1.91 20.42 18.38
C LYS A 56 1.10 19.38 19.14
N ALA A 57 0.09 18.81 18.49
CA ALA A 57 -0.62 17.68 19.05
C ALA A 57 0.38 16.54 19.28
N ILE A 58 0.43 16.00 20.49
CA ILE A 58 1.21 14.79 20.75
C ILE A 58 0.49 13.65 20.04
N LEU A 59 1.07 13.17 18.94
CA LEU A 59 0.56 12.02 18.21
C LEU A 59 1.10 10.74 18.88
N ASP A 60 0.17 9.87 19.25
CA ASP A 60 0.42 8.61 19.94
C ASP A 60 -0.32 7.46 19.23
N GLU A 61 -0.19 6.22 19.68
CA GLU A 61 -0.82 5.05 19.04
C GLU A 61 -2.36 5.15 18.99
N ARG A 62 -2.96 6.01 19.81
CA ARG A 62 -4.41 6.23 19.91
C ARG A 62 -4.90 7.39 19.07
N SER A 63 -4.00 8.16 18.47
CA SER A 63 -4.36 9.33 17.68
C SER A 63 -4.92 8.91 16.33
N ILE A 64 -5.98 9.60 15.90
CA ILE A 64 -6.60 9.44 14.59
C ILE A 64 -6.18 10.63 13.72
N GLN A 65 -5.69 10.35 12.53
CA GLN A 65 -5.21 11.32 11.56
C GLN A 65 -6.38 11.99 10.84
N ASP A 66 -7.29 11.20 10.28
CA ASP A 66 -8.51 11.70 9.64
C ASP A 66 -9.73 11.36 10.50
N VAL A 67 -10.30 12.37 11.16
CA VAL A 67 -11.47 12.22 12.02
C VAL A 67 -12.75 11.95 11.21
N LEU A 68 -12.82 12.40 9.95
CA LEU A 68 -14.01 12.21 9.11
C LEU A 68 -14.12 10.75 8.65
N PHE A 69 -12.99 10.17 8.24
CA PHE A 69 -12.93 8.79 7.79
C PHE A 69 -12.51 7.80 8.88
N LEU A 70 -12.20 8.30 10.08
CA LEU A 70 -11.74 7.52 11.23
C LEU A 70 -10.55 6.61 10.89
N GLU A 71 -9.64 7.11 10.04
CA GLU A 71 -8.52 6.34 9.51
C GLU A 71 -7.18 7.01 9.73
N ASN A 72 -6.12 6.18 9.67
CA ASN A 72 -4.73 6.60 9.70
C ASN A 72 -4.07 6.16 8.39
N ARG A 73 -3.97 7.10 7.44
CA ARG A 73 -3.39 6.87 6.10
C ARG A 73 -1.88 6.70 6.12
N ASP A 74 -1.19 7.43 6.99
CA ASP A 74 0.27 7.40 7.10
C ASP A 74 0.66 6.86 8.47
N ARG A 75 0.80 5.53 8.60
CA ARG A 75 1.18 4.91 9.87
C ARG A 75 2.70 4.94 10.03
N LYS A 76 3.12 5.28 11.25
CA LYS A 76 4.51 5.28 11.66
C LYS A 76 4.84 4.06 12.49
N TYR A 77 5.94 3.40 12.14
CA TYR A 77 6.45 2.23 12.85
C TYR A 77 7.76 2.54 13.58
N ASP A 78 8.05 1.79 14.64
CA ASP A 78 9.35 1.84 15.33
C ASP A 78 10.43 1.30 14.38
N PRO A 79 11.58 1.97 14.22
CA PRO A 79 12.66 1.47 13.38
C PRO A 79 13.27 0.16 13.91
N ASN A 80 13.09 -0.16 15.19
CA ASN A 80 13.56 -1.42 15.76
C ASN A 80 12.52 -2.53 15.58
N VAL A 81 12.97 -3.66 15.06
CA VAL A 81 12.15 -4.87 14.92
C VAL A 81 12.30 -5.73 16.17
N PHE A 82 11.18 -6.10 16.79
CA PHE A 82 11.17 -6.90 18.01
C PHE A 82 10.92 -8.37 17.69
N GLU A 83 11.67 -9.28 18.31
CA GLU A 83 11.42 -10.73 18.17
C GLU A 83 10.55 -11.24 19.32
N LEU A 84 9.45 -11.90 18.97
CA LEU A 84 8.60 -12.64 19.90
C LEU A 84 8.49 -14.11 19.51
N ARG A 85 8.12 -14.95 20.48
CA ARG A 85 7.81 -16.36 20.26
C ARG A 85 6.29 -16.54 20.27
N GLY A 86 5.76 -16.96 19.14
CA GLY A 86 4.32 -17.21 18.96
C GLY A 86 4.05 -18.64 18.50
N CYS A 87 2.92 -19.19 18.90
CA CYS A 87 2.41 -20.44 18.37
C CYS A 87 1.05 -20.21 17.70
N TYR A 88 0.77 -20.96 16.62
CA TYR A 88 -0.52 -20.94 15.96
C TYR A 88 -0.81 -22.33 15.39
N ASN A 89 -2.10 -22.62 15.21
CA ASN A 89 -2.51 -23.85 14.55
C ASN A 89 -2.54 -23.61 13.04
N VAL A 90 -1.88 -24.49 12.29
CA VAL A 90 -2.05 -24.57 10.84
C VAL A 90 -3.33 -25.38 10.61
N ALA A 91 -4.34 -24.75 10.00
CA ALA A 91 -5.59 -25.40 9.66
C ALA A 91 -5.86 -25.22 8.16
N ASP A 92 -6.17 -26.32 7.49
CA ASP A 92 -6.56 -26.33 6.08
C ASP A 92 -8.07 -26.06 6.01
N ASN A 93 -8.45 -24.85 5.61
CA ASN A 93 -9.85 -24.53 5.34
C ASN A 93 -10.18 -24.85 3.88
N ASP A 94 -10.95 -25.90 3.64
CA ASP A 94 -11.46 -26.25 2.30
C ASP A 94 -12.72 -25.45 1.97
N PHE A 95 -12.71 -24.73 0.84
CA PHE A 95 -13.87 -23.99 0.34
C PHE A 95 -14.82 -24.90 -0.41
N ASP A 96 -16.05 -25.07 0.08
CA ASP A 96 -17.13 -25.65 -0.73
C ASP A 96 -17.85 -24.55 -1.52
N MET A 97 -17.52 -24.45 -2.81
CA MET A 97 -18.10 -23.48 -3.74
C MET A 97 -19.57 -23.78 -4.13
N LYS A 98 -20.15 -24.90 -3.69
CA LYS A 98 -21.54 -25.26 -4.00
C LYS A 98 -22.55 -24.59 -3.07
N GLN A 99 -22.10 -24.05 -1.94
CA GLN A 99 -22.95 -23.33 -1.01
C GLN A 99 -23.01 -21.85 -1.41
N PHE A 100 -24.16 -21.41 -1.93
CA PHE A 100 -24.41 -19.99 -2.18
C PHE A 100 -24.46 -19.24 -0.83
N GLY A 101 -23.37 -18.53 -0.52
CA GLY A 101 -23.23 -17.72 0.69
C GLY A 101 -21.88 -17.03 0.72
N LEU A 102 -21.86 -15.77 1.16
CA LEU A 102 -20.66 -14.94 1.27
C LEU A 102 -19.85 -15.36 2.52
N PHE A 103 -19.19 -16.52 2.46
CA PHE A 103 -18.22 -16.93 3.47
C PHE A 103 -16.82 -16.92 2.86
N LEU A 104 -16.37 -15.72 2.47
CA LEU A 104 -14.95 -15.45 2.22
C LEU A 104 -14.26 -15.33 3.58
N THR A 105 -13.92 -16.45 4.19
CA THR A 105 -12.84 -16.43 5.18
C THR A 105 -11.56 -16.08 4.43
N SER A 106 -11.21 -14.80 4.44
CA SER A 106 -9.86 -14.33 4.13
C SER A 106 -8.83 -15.17 4.89
N ASP A 107 -7.62 -15.31 4.36
CA ASP A 107 -6.51 -16.08 4.91
C ASP A 107 -6.04 -15.53 6.28
N THR A 108 -6.87 -15.70 7.31
CA THR A 108 -6.67 -15.14 8.65
C THR A 108 -5.94 -16.13 9.54
N ILE A 109 -4.88 -15.68 10.21
CA ILE A 109 -4.11 -16.51 11.14
C ILE A 109 -4.36 -16.03 12.57
N PHE A 110 -4.54 -16.98 13.49
CA PHE A 110 -4.62 -16.71 14.93
C PHE A 110 -3.34 -17.13 15.62
N ILE A 111 -2.61 -16.18 16.18
CA ILE A 111 -1.33 -16.44 16.87
C ILE A 111 -1.48 -16.16 18.36
N GLU A 112 -0.90 -17.03 19.17
CA GLU A 112 -0.90 -16.96 20.63
C GLU A 112 0.52 -16.66 21.13
N PHE A 113 0.63 -15.64 21.99
CA PHE A 113 1.87 -15.16 22.59
C PHE A 113 1.76 -15.22 24.11
N HIS A 114 2.90 -15.39 24.79
CA HIS A 114 2.95 -15.23 26.23
C HIS A 114 2.79 -13.74 26.61
N LEU A 115 1.81 -13.45 27.48
CA LEU A 115 1.38 -12.10 27.80
C LEU A 115 2.49 -11.27 28.48
N ASN A 116 3.13 -11.83 29.51
CA ASN A 116 4.08 -11.07 30.32
C ASN A 116 5.40 -10.85 29.57
N ASP A 117 5.88 -11.83 28.80
CA ASP A 117 7.08 -11.67 27.98
C ASP A 117 6.88 -10.64 26.87
N MET A 118 5.71 -10.66 26.22
CA MET A 118 5.33 -9.65 25.23
C MET A 118 5.40 -8.24 25.83
N ILE A 119 4.84 -8.04 27.04
CA ILE A 119 4.88 -6.73 27.71
C ILE A 119 6.31 -6.36 28.10
N ALA A 120 7.13 -7.31 28.54
CA ALA A 120 8.52 -7.05 28.92
C ALA A 120 9.38 -6.63 27.71
N ILE A 121 9.14 -7.19 26.53
CA ILE A 121 9.92 -6.92 25.31
C ILE A 121 9.43 -5.66 24.59
N LEU A 122 8.12 -5.51 24.34
CA LEU A 122 7.57 -4.37 23.60
C LEU A 122 7.21 -3.15 24.47
N GLY A 123 7.12 -3.34 25.78
CA GLY A 123 6.59 -2.34 26.72
C GLY A 123 5.06 -2.18 26.69
N ARG A 124 4.36 -2.87 25.78
CA ARG A 124 2.90 -2.89 25.68
C ARG A 124 2.41 -4.21 25.08
N LYS A 125 1.11 -4.45 25.18
CA LYS A 125 0.47 -5.54 24.45
C LYS A 125 0.40 -5.22 22.97
N LEU A 126 0.45 -6.26 22.14
CA LEU A 126 0.14 -6.15 20.71
C LEU A 126 -1.29 -5.63 20.52
N MET A 127 -1.45 -4.76 19.54
CA MET A 127 -2.72 -4.12 19.22
C MET A 127 -2.99 -4.18 17.71
N SER A 128 -4.22 -3.83 17.33
CA SER A 128 -4.56 -3.65 15.92
C SER A 128 -3.64 -2.61 15.27
N GLY A 129 -3.13 -2.93 14.08
CA GLY A 129 -2.24 -2.07 13.31
C GLY A 129 -0.74 -2.37 13.45
N ASP A 130 -0.33 -3.13 14.48
CA ASP A 130 1.00 -3.73 14.50
C ASP A 130 1.14 -4.71 13.32
N VAL A 131 2.35 -4.81 12.75
CA VAL A 131 2.63 -5.70 11.61
C VAL A 131 3.59 -6.78 12.05
N LEU A 132 3.33 -8.00 11.59
CA LEU A 132 4.11 -9.19 11.87
C LEU A 132 4.77 -9.67 10.61
N GLU A 133 6.00 -10.13 10.75
CA GLU A 133 6.78 -10.77 9.73
C GLU A 133 7.09 -12.20 10.18
N LEU A 134 6.70 -13.17 9.34
CA LEU A 134 6.81 -14.60 9.63
C LEU A 134 7.92 -15.21 8.76
N PRO A 135 9.16 -15.33 9.28
CA PRO A 135 10.29 -15.84 8.50
C PRO A 135 10.14 -17.31 8.11
N HIS A 136 9.43 -18.12 8.89
CA HIS A 136 9.21 -19.54 8.61
C HIS A 136 8.13 -19.83 7.55
N GLN A 137 7.30 -18.84 7.21
CA GLN A 137 6.34 -18.96 6.10
C GLN A 137 6.89 -18.44 4.76
N ARG A 138 8.18 -18.10 4.73
CA ARG A 138 8.89 -17.76 3.49
C ARG A 138 8.87 -18.96 2.55
N ASP A 139 8.47 -18.73 1.30
CA ASP A 139 8.49 -19.74 0.25
C ASP A 139 9.87 -19.77 -0.40
N ASP A 140 10.57 -20.91 -0.31
CA ASP A 140 11.85 -21.18 -0.94
C ASP A 140 11.73 -21.89 -2.29
N THR A 141 10.51 -22.28 -2.69
CA THR A 141 10.20 -23.06 -3.89
C THR A 141 9.46 -22.27 -4.96
N LEU A 142 9.83 -21.00 -5.13
CA LEU A 142 9.24 -20.13 -6.14
C LEU A 142 9.37 -20.72 -7.56
N LEU A 143 8.36 -20.46 -8.40
CA LEU A 143 8.32 -20.93 -9.80
C LEU A 143 9.46 -20.34 -10.65
N ASP A 144 9.90 -19.13 -10.32
CA ASP A 144 11.11 -18.51 -10.87
C ASP A 144 12.28 -18.77 -9.91
N PRO A 145 13.28 -19.58 -10.31
CA PRO A 145 14.44 -19.90 -9.48
C PRO A 145 15.32 -18.71 -9.12
N ASN A 146 15.22 -17.60 -9.88
CA ASN A 146 16.01 -16.40 -9.62
C ASN A 146 15.25 -15.36 -8.78
N ALA A 147 13.97 -15.60 -8.50
CA ALA A 147 13.17 -14.65 -7.75
C ALA A 147 13.57 -14.65 -6.27
N PRO A 148 13.71 -13.47 -5.66
CA PRO A 148 13.98 -13.35 -4.24
C PRO A 148 12.82 -13.91 -3.41
N ALA A 149 13.08 -14.91 -2.57
CA ALA A 149 12.13 -15.38 -1.58
C ALA A 149 11.91 -14.32 -0.48
N ILE A 150 10.66 -13.95 -0.21
CA ILE A 150 10.31 -12.84 0.70
C ILE A 150 9.55 -13.39 1.91
N ASN A 151 9.77 -12.80 3.08
CA ASN A 151 9.01 -13.13 4.28
C ASN A 151 7.56 -12.66 4.14
N LYS A 152 6.61 -13.42 4.69
CA LYS A 152 5.21 -13.02 4.65
C LYS A 152 4.90 -12.01 5.76
N PHE A 153 4.16 -10.97 5.38
CA PHE A 153 3.73 -9.90 6.28
C PHE A 153 2.23 -10.01 6.57
N TYR A 154 1.88 -9.90 7.85
CA TYR A 154 0.51 -9.94 8.34
C TYR A 154 0.24 -8.74 9.24
N VAL A 155 -0.90 -8.08 9.08
CA VAL A 155 -1.34 -7.00 9.96
C VAL A 155 -2.27 -7.57 11.04
N ILE A 156 -2.11 -7.12 12.28
CA ILE A 156 -3.02 -7.44 13.36
C ILE A 156 -4.33 -6.67 13.17
N THR A 157 -5.44 -7.39 13.12
CA THR A 157 -6.79 -6.82 13.04
C THR A 157 -7.50 -6.78 14.39
N ASP A 158 -7.24 -7.77 15.25
CA ASP A 158 -7.84 -7.85 16.57
C ASP A 158 -6.88 -8.56 17.55
N ALA A 159 -7.02 -8.25 18.83
CA ALA A 159 -6.16 -8.74 19.88
C ALA A 159 -6.96 -8.93 21.19
N ASN A 160 -7.00 -10.16 21.70
CA ASN A 160 -7.79 -10.53 22.86
C ASN A 160 -7.05 -11.53 23.77
N ARG A 161 -7.61 -11.78 24.96
CA ARG A 161 -7.08 -12.82 25.85
C ARG A 161 -7.51 -14.18 25.30
N ALA A 162 -6.56 -15.09 25.13
CA ALA A 162 -6.86 -16.42 24.63
C ALA A 162 -7.67 -17.20 25.68
N SER A 163 -8.74 -17.89 25.27
CA SER A 163 -9.52 -18.74 26.19
C SER A 163 -8.70 -19.92 26.73
N SER A 164 -7.73 -20.41 25.96
CA SER A 164 -6.75 -21.45 26.35
C SER A 164 -5.78 -20.98 27.44
N GLY A 165 -5.60 -19.67 27.58
CA GLY A 165 -4.55 -19.06 28.40
C GLY A 165 -4.92 -18.76 29.84
N TYR A 166 -6.05 -19.24 30.33
CA TYR A 166 -6.51 -18.96 31.69
C TYR A 166 -6.05 -20.04 32.66
N SER A 167 -5.43 -19.62 33.77
CA SER A 167 -5.14 -20.53 34.89
C SER A 167 -6.43 -20.90 35.64
N ALA A 168 -6.36 -21.89 36.54
CA ALA A 168 -7.49 -22.29 37.38
C ALA A 168 -8.06 -21.12 38.21
N ASN A 169 -7.27 -20.08 38.46
CA ASN A 169 -7.67 -18.85 39.13
C ASN A 169 -8.24 -17.78 38.18
N TRP A 170 -8.50 -18.12 36.91
CA TRP A 170 -9.04 -17.22 35.89
C TRP A 170 -8.16 -16.00 35.60
N TRP A 171 -6.84 -16.14 35.81
CA TRP A 171 -5.87 -15.16 35.35
C TRP A 171 -5.38 -15.50 33.94
N PRO A 172 -5.33 -14.52 33.04
CA PRO A 172 -4.85 -14.71 31.68
C PRO A 172 -3.31 -14.68 31.63
N HIS A 173 -2.73 -15.65 30.93
CA HIS A 173 -1.29 -15.77 30.67
C HIS A 173 -0.95 -15.67 29.18
N ILE A 174 -1.93 -15.87 28.30
CA ILE A 174 -1.74 -15.89 26.85
C ILE A 174 -2.55 -14.75 26.22
N TRP A 175 -1.92 -14.09 25.25
CA TRP A 175 -2.51 -13.09 24.38
C TRP A 175 -2.70 -13.68 23.00
N ARG A 176 -3.94 -13.68 22.49
CA ARG A 176 -4.26 -14.13 21.14
C ARG A 176 -4.44 -12.90 20.26
N ILE A 177 -3.92 -13.00 19.06
CA ILE A 177 -4.14 -12.01 18.02
C ILE A 177 -4.76 -12.67 16.79
N LYS A 178 -5.57 -11.92 16.07
CA LYS A 178 -6.07 -12.25 14.74
C LYS A 178 -5.34 -11.38 13.74
N CYS A 179 -4.80 -12.00 12.71
CA CYS A 179 -4.02 -11.32 11.69
C CYS A 179 -4.55 -11.63 10.29
N GLU A 180 -4.40 -10.67 9.39
CA GLU A 180 -4.74 -10.77 7.97
C GLU A 180 -3.51 -10.39 7.12
N PRO A 181 -3.36 -10.91 5.88
CA PRO A 181 -2.21 -10.60 5.05
C PRO A 181 -2.11 -9.10 4.81
N MET A 182 -0.91 -8.54 4.98
CA MET A 182 -0.68 -7.11 4.78
C MET A 182 -0.81 -6.77 3.29
N LYS A 183 -1.65 -5.79 2.97
CA LYS A 183 -1.77 -5.25 1.61
C LYS A 183 -0.69 -4.18 1.41
N ALA A 184 -0.15 -4.08 0.20
CA ALA A 184 0.77 -3.02 -0.17
C ALA A 184 0.02 -1.68 -0.34
N SER A 185 -0.33 -1.02 0.76
CA SER A 185 -0.98 0.29 0.80
C SER A 185 -0.04 1.38 1.32
N GLN A 186 -0.45 2.65 1.14
CA GLN A 186 0.28 3.81 1.67
C GLN A 186 0.47 3.74 3.20
N GLU A 187 -0.45 3.07 3.91
CA GLU A 187 -0.38 2.91 5.37
C GLU A 187 0.91 2.25 5.84
N TYR A 188 1.47 1.33 5.06
CA TYR A 188 2.63 0.53 5.46
C TYR A 188 3.93 1.00 4.79
N THR A 189 3.96 2.24 4.27
CA THR A 189 5.11 2.76 3.50
C THR A 189 6.43 2.64 4.27
N ASP A 190 6.47 2.93 5.57
CA ASP A 190 7.67 2.79 6.40
C ASP A 190 8.26 1.35 6.35
N ILE A 191 7.40 0.33 6.34
CA ILE A 191 7.80 -1.09 6.28
C ILE A 191 8.16 -1.47 4.84
N LEU A 192 7.38 -1.02 3.86
CA LEU A 192 7.59 -1.33 2.45
C LEU A 192 8.87 -0.67 1.90
N GLU A 193 9.25 0.49 2.40
CA GLU A 193 10.49 1.17 2.01
C GLU A 193 11.73 0.67 2.74
N SER A 194 11.54 -0.13 3.80
CA SER A 194 12.63 -0.81 4.47
C SER A 194 13.28 -1.85 3.55
N GLN A 195 14.60 -2.04 3.70
CA GLN A 195 15.32 -3.05 2.93
C GLN A 195 14.88 -4.46 3.36
N ALA A 196 14.68 -5.34 2.39
CA ALA A 196 14.41 -6.74 2.68
C ALA A 196 15.68 -7.39 3.24
N GLN A 197 15.73 -7.60 4.56
CA GLN A 197 16.82 -8.35 5.18
C GLN A 197 16.55 -9.85 5.08
N ASN A 198 17.41 -10.54 4.34
CA ASN A 198 17.45 -11.98 4.38
C ASN A 198 18.46 -12.50 5.42
N PRO A 199 18.14 -13.59 6.12
CA PRO A 199 19.11 -14.32 6.95
C PRO A 199 20.39 -14.74 6.18
N PHE A 200 20.33 -14.76 4.84
CA PHE A 200 21.42 -15.12 3.94
C PHE A 200 22.23 -13.93 3.40
N LEU A 201 22.06 -12.71 3.96
CA LEU A 201 22.92 -11.53 3.71
C LEU A 201 23.01 -11.06 2.24
N MET A 202 21.99 -11.35 1.41
CA MET A 202 21.87 -10.78 0.07
C MET A 202 20.87 -9.62 0.09
N ASP A 203 21.30 -8.43 -0.33
CA ASP A 203 20.44 -7.25 -0.50
C ASP A 203 19.48 -7.49 -1.68
N GLN A 204 18.19 -7.61 -1.39
CA GLN A 204 17.15 -7.88 -2.39
C GLN A 204 16.37 -6.62 -2.77
N GLY A 205 16.77 -5.43 -2.31
CA GLY A 205 16.06 -4.18 -2.57
C GLY A 205 14.97 -3.90 -1.54
N LYS A 206 14.06 -2.97 -1.87
CA LYS A 206 12.97 -2.55 -0.97
C LYS A 206 11.87 -3.59 -0.93
N ILE A 207 11.32 -3.84 0.26
CA ILE A 207 10.24 -4.82 0.48
C ILE A 207 9.03 -4.54 -0.42
N GLY A 208 8.69 -3.28 -0.64
CA GLY A 208 7.55 -2.86 -1.46
C GLY A 208 7.66 -3.21 -2.94
N ASP A 209 8.87 -3.24 -3.50
CA ASP A 209 9.10 -3.61 -4.89
C ASP A 209 8.94 -5.12 -5.10
N LEU A 210 9.18 -5.89 -4.04
CA LEU A 210 9.16 -7.34 -4.03
C LEU A 210 7.78 -7.93 -3.69
N ILE A 211 7.04 -7.30 -2.76
CA ILE A 211 5.72 -7.78 -2.31
C ILE A 211 4.61 -7.42 -3.29
N ALA A 212 4.74 -6.29 -4.00
CA ALA A 212 3.59 -5.69 -4.64
C ALA A 212 3.45 -6.09 -6.12
N PRO A 213 2.24 -6.53 -6.54
CA PRO A 213 1.79 -6.40 -7.93
C PRO A 213 1.93 -4.97 -8.43
N ARG A 214 1.94 -3.96 -7.54
CA ARG A 214 2.07 -2.54 -7.85
C ARG A 214 3.30 -2.21 -8.70
N ALA A 215 4.46 -2.81 -8.47
CA ALA A 215 5.64 -2.53 -9.30
C ALA A 215 5.39 -3.00 -10.75
N MET A 216 4.80 -4.18 -10.90
CA MET A 216 4.39 -4.72 -12.19
C MET A 216 3.25 -3.91 -12.83
N GLU A 217 2.23 -3.52 -12.07
CA GLU A 217 1.11 -2.69 -12.53
C GLU A 217 1.54 -1.28 -12.91
N LEU A 218 2.47 -0.67 -12.16
CA LEU A 218 3.06 0.62 -12.49
C LEU A 218 3.90 0.51 -13.77
N GLY A 219 4.66 -0.58 -13.90
CA GLY A 219 5.40 -0.90 -15.12
C GLY A 219 4.47 -1.11 -16.33
N ILE A 220 3.36 -1.82 -16.15
CA ILE A 220 2.33 -2.01 -17.18
C ILE A 220 1.72 -0.65 -17.54
N ASN A 221 1.30 0.15 -16.55
CA ASN A 221 0.73 1.47 -16.79
C ASN A 221 1.71 2.39 -17.53
N GLN A 222 2.99 2.40 -17.14
CA GLN A 222 4.01 3.18 -17.81
C GLN A 222 4.21 2.68 -19.25
N SER A 223 4.28 1.37 -19.47
CA SER A 223 4.40 0.79 -20.81
C SER A 223 3.19 1.11 -21.71
N VAL A 224 1.98 1.19 -21.14
CA VAL A 224 0.77 1.59 -21.86
C VAL A 224 0.84 3.07 -22.22
N VAL A 225 1.28 3.92 -21.30
CA VAL A 225 1.48 5.36 -21.56
C VAL A 225 2.56 5.57 -22.61
N ASP A 226 3.68 4.86 -22.53
CA ASP A 226 4.79 4.97 -23.49
C ASP A 226 4.35 4.49 -24.89
N ASN A 227 3.60 3.39 -24.97
CA ASN A 227 2.99 2.95 -26.23
C ASN A 227 1.97 3.98 -26.75
N ALA A 228 1.16 4.58 -25.88
CA ALA A 228 0.20 5.61 -26.28
C ALA A 228 0.92 6.88 -26.79
N ILE A 229 2.03 7.28 -26.19
CA ILE A 229 2.87 8.40 -26.66
C ILE A 229 3.51 8.05 -28.00
N ALA A 230 4.02 6.82 -28.18
CA ALA A 230 4.63 6.38 -29.42
C ALA A 230 3.63 6.32 -30.58
N GLN A 231 2.39 5.89 -30.32
CA GLN A 231 1.33 5.80 -31.32
C GLN A 231 0.65 7.14 -31.62
N VAL A 232 0.59 8.04 -30.64
CA VAL A 232 -0.05 9.36 -30.77
C VAL A 232 0.95 10.47 -30.42
N MET A 233 2.01 10.58 -31.23
CA MET A 233 3.09 11.57 -31.05
C MET A 233 2.59 13.03 -30.98
N GLN A 234 1.39 13.31 -31.49
CA GLN A 234 0.82 14.65 -31.62
C GLN A 234 -0.47 14.84 -30.81
N ARG A 235 -0.62 14.19 -29.64
CA ARG A 235 -1.83 14.21 -28.79
C ARG A 235 -2.38 15.62 -28.44
N ASN A 236 -1.56 16.66 -28.52
CA ASN A 236 -1.95 18.06 -28.26
C ASN A 236 -1.52 19.02 -29.40
N PHE A 237 -1.34 18.52 -30.62
CA PHE A 237 -0.96 19.37 -31.75
C PHE A 237 -2.19 20.16 -32.22
N GLU A 238 -2.30 21.42 -31.78
CA GLU A 238 -3.42 22.30 -32.13
C GLU A 238 -3.28 22.79 -33.58
N THR A 239 -3.96 22.14 -34.51
CA THR A 239 -3.90 22.47 -35.95
C THR A 239 -4.63 23.76 -36.33
N ARG A 240 -5.47 24.29 -35.43
CA ARG A 240 -6.37 25.43 -35.68
C ARG A 240 -5.65 26.74 -36.02
N GLN A 241 -4.36 26.88 -35.69
CA GLN A 241 -3.63 28.14 -35.81
C GLN A 241 -2.71 28.23 -37.05
N PHE A 242 -2.62 27.18 -37.88
CA PHE A 242 -1.54 27.07 -38.87
C PHE A 242 -1.82 27.63 -40.27
N TYR A 243 -2.89 28.38 -40.49
CA TYR A 243 -3.09 28.96 -41.80
C TYR A 243 -3.56 30.42 -41.71
N VAL A 244 -2.78 31.31 -42.33
CA VAL A 244 -3.10 32.72 -42.55
C VAL A 244 -2.64 33.02 -43.96
N VAL A 245 -3.54 33.46 -44.82
CA VAL A 245 -3.20 33.84 -46.20
C VAL A 245 -2.41 35.16 -46.13
N PRO A 246 -1.21 35.26 -46.74
CA PRO A 246 -0.55 36.54 -46.87
C PRO A 246 -1.46 37.46 -47.69
N GLY A 247 -1.83 38.63 -47.13
CA GLY A 247 -2.64 39.63 -47.83
C GLY A 247 -2.03 40.04 -49.17
N GLU A 248 -2.81 40.63 -50.06
CA GLU A 248 -2.48 40.98 -51.47
C GLU A 248 -1.19 41.83 -51.68
N GLY A 249 -0.48 42.23 -50.62
CA GLY A 249 0.77 42.99 -50.68
C GLY A 249 2.06 42.15 -50.64
N GLY A 250 2.01 40.83 -50.46
CA GLY A 250 3.21 40.02 -50.28
C GLY A 250 4.09 40.50 -49.10
N ALA A 251 5.37 40.11 -49.09
CA ALA A 251 6.32 40.34 -47.99
C ALA A 251 6.57 41.83 -47.62
N ASP A 252 6.07 42.77 -48.42
CA ASP A 252 6.28 44.22 -48.26
C ASP A 252 5.01 44.97 -47.78
N GLY A 253 3.92 44.26 -47.51
CA GLY A 253 2.69 44.84 -46.95
C GLY A 253 2.81 45.12 -45.45
N LEU A 254 2.62 46.38 -45.04
CA LEU A 254 2.62 46.86 -43.65
C LEU A 254 1.40 46.38 -42.81
N GLN A 255 1.06 45.09 -42.87
CA GLN A 255 0.14 44.43 -41.95
C GLN A 255 0.94 43.47 -41.06
N ASN A 256 0.89 43.69 -39.75
CA ASN A 256 1.76 43.11 -38.72
C ASN A 256 2.15 41.64 -38.94
N PRO A 257 3.45 41.32 -39.13
CA PRO A 257 3.95 39.96 -39.18
C PRO A 257 4.24 39.48 -37.76
N TRP A 258 3.22 39.10 -37.00
CA TRP A 258 3.44 38.49 -35.68
C TRP A 258 2.61 37.22 -35.52
N ILE A 259 3.35 36.11 -35.62
CA ILE A 259 3.08 34.77 -35.11
C ILE A 259 2.07 33.96 -35.96
N TYR A 260 2.52 32.78 -36.44
CA TYR A 260 1.78 31.75 -37.19
C TYR A 260 1.67 31.88 -38.72
N ALA A 261 2.81 31.93 -39.42
CA ALA A 261 2.88 31.68 -40.87
C ALA A 261 3.13 30.19 -41.14
N GLY A 262 2.06 29.38 -41.24
CA GLY A 262 2.13 28.00 -41.72
C GLY A 262 1.88 27.90 -43.22
N ASP A 263 2.41 26.87 -43.88
CA ASP A 263 2.31 26.62 -45.32
C ASP A 263 0.99 25.93 -45.74
N GLY A 264 0.10 25.66 -44.77
CA GLY A 264 -1.14 24.91 -45.01
C GLY A 264 -0.92 23.44 -45.33
N CYS A 265 0.30 22.92 -45.16
CA CYS A 265 0.63 21.52 -45.36
C CYS A 265 0.38 20.74 -44.07
N PRO A 266 -0.40 19.64 -44.11
CA PRO A 266 -0.54 18.73 -42.99
C PRO A 266 0.81 18.25 -42.43
N PRO A 267 0.92 18.03 -41.11
CA PRO A 267 2.15 17.55 -40.47
C PRO A 267 2.64 16.19 -40.96
N ASN A 268 1.75 15.42 -41.59
CA ASN A 268 2.06 14.12 -42.19
C ASN A 268 2.60 14.23 -43.64
N GLY A 269 2.70 15.44 -44.20
CA GLY A 269 3.23 15.71 -45.54
C GLY A 269 2.31 15.31 -46.70
N ILE A 270 1.06 14.92 -46.42
CA ILE A 270 0.05 14.57 -47.43
C ILE A 270 -0.68 15.85 -47.85
N GLU A 271 -0.93 16.07 -49.15
CA GLU A 271 -1.69 17.23 -49.61
C GLU A 271 -3.12 17.21 -49.06
N ALA A 272 -3.51 18.27 -48.31
CA ALA A 272 -4.87 18.42 -47.79
C ALA A 272 -5.85 18.85 -48.89
N ALA A 273 -7.06 18.31 -48.86
CA ALA A 273 -8.17 18.87 -49.64
C ALA A 273 -8.57 20.25 -49.08
N SER A 274 -8.99 21.18 -49.94
CA SER A 274 -9.39 22.55 -49.53
C SER A 274 -10.76 22.95 -50.06
N GLY A 275 -11.50 23.74 -49.28
CA GLY A 275 -12.82 24.22 -49.69
C GLY A 275 -13.54 25.06 -48.63
N ARG A 276 -14.70 25.63 -48.99
CA ARG A 276 -15.58 26.38 -48.07
C ARG A 276 -16.69 25.53 -47.44
N ILE A 277 -16.77 24.27 -47.83
CA ILE A 277 -17.79 23.31 -47.40
C ILE A 277 -17.04 22.05 -46.99
N TRP A 278 -17.44 21.46 -45.87
CA TRP A 278 -16.87 20.23 -45.36
C TRP A 278 -17.07 19.05 -46.35
N PRO A 279 -16.09 18.15 -46.48
CA PRO A 279 -16.20 16.96 -47.31
C PRO A 279 -17.32 16.06 -46.78
N ALA A 280 -18.16 15.54 -47.68
CA ALA A 280 -19.29 14.68 -47.31
C ALA A 280 -18.85 13.27 -46.89
N LYS A 281 -17.60 12.89 -47.16
CA LYS A 281 -16.95 11.64 -46.74
C LYS A 281 -15.52 11.99 -46.36
N ALA A 282 -15.18 11.86 -45.08
CA ALA A 282 -13.83 12.00 -44.55
C ALA A 282 -13.49 10.72 -43.82
N ASP A 283 -12.29 10.20 -44.04
CA ASP A 283 -11.76 9.06 -43.29
C ASP A 283 -11.00 9.56 -42.04
N GLU A 284 -10.88 8.71 -41.03
CA GLU A 284 -10.18 9.06 -39.80
C GLU A 284 -8.70 9.33 -40.07
N GLY A 285 -8.25 10.57 -39.83
CA GLY A 285 -6.88 11.02 -40.08
C GLY A 285 -6.68 11.90 -41.32
N ASP A 286 -7.74 12.15 -42.11
CA ASP A 286 -7.70 13.11 -43.22
C ASP A 286 -7.53 14.55 -42.73
N TYR A 287 -6.85 15.37 -43.52
CA TYR A 287 -6.73 16.81 -43.26
C TYR A 287 -7.53 17.62 -44.27
N PHE A 288 -8.23 18.65 -43.79
CA PHE A 288 -9.04 19.55 -44.63
C PHE A 288 -8.79 21.02 -44.31
N LEU A 289 -8.51 21.80 -45.35
CA LEU A 289 -8.29 23.25 -45.27
C LEU A 289 -9.58 24.02 -45.54
N HIS A 290 -10.15 24.63 -44.49
CA HIS A 290 -11.41 25.35 -44.57
C HIS A 290 -11.22 26.83 -44.93
N LEU A 291 -11.59 27.20 -46.16
CA LEU A 291 -11.44 28.55 -46.74
C LEU A 291 -12.60 29.52 -46.38
N GLY A 292 -13.52 29.09 -45.51
CA GLY A 292 -14.66 29.90 -45.06
C GLY A 292 -14.42 30.72 -43.79
N TYR A 293 -13.30 30.47 -43.09
CA TYR A 293 -12.88 31.26 -41.92
C TYR A 293 -11.90 32.34 -42.33
N ASP A 294 -11.80 33.42 -41.56
CA ASP A 294 -10.76 34.44 -41.71
C ASP A 294 -10.04 34.62 -40.36
N PRO A 295 -8.79 34.13 -40.22
CA PRO A 295 -8.01 33.46 -41.25
C PRO A 295 -8.55 32.05 -41.56
N HIS A 296 -8.28 31.56 -42.77
CA HIS A 296 -8.60 30.19 -43.18
C HIS A 296 -7.94 29.19 -42.22
N ALA A 297 -8.54 28.03 -41.93
CA ALA A 297 -8.04 27.13 -40.87
C ALA A 297 -7.94 25.67 -41.35
N LEU A 298 -6.87 24.97 -40.92
CA LEU A 298 -6.64 23.56 -41.20
C LEU A 298 -7.26 22.70 -40.09
N PHE A 299 -7.97 21.65 -40.47
CA PHE A 299 -8.62 20.70 -39.57
C PHE A 299 -8.18 19.28 -39.89
N GLN A 300 -8.23 18.42 -38.88
CA GLN A 300 -8.08 16.97 -38.96
C GLN A 300 -9.39 16.33 -38.52
#